data_AF-K9V039-F1
#
_entry.id   AF-K9V039-F1
#
_cell.length_a   1.000
_cell.length_b   1.000
_cell.length_c   1.000
_cell.angle_alpha   90.00
_cell.angle_beta   90.00
_cell.angle_gamma   90.00
#
_symmetry.space_group_name_H-M   'P 1'
#
loop_
_entity.id
_entity.type
_entity.pdbx_description
1 polymer ?
#
loop_
_entity_poly.entity_id
_entity_poly.type
_entity_poly.pdbx_seq_one_letter_code
_entity_poly.pdbx_strand_id
1 'polypeptide(L)'
;MSNRLKSFALASLVFSLTCGVGLAASDVVVKHTLAQTAASSDGKAEADKLFQDGVQQFRRGEYPKALQTYQRVLEIRRKLGDKAGIGQALNNIGQVYNVFQQNDKALEILQQALIIRREIKDRAGEGETLTA
;
A
#
# COMPACT_ATOMS: atom_id res chain seq x y z
N MET A 1 -42.22 57.96 -14.49
CA MET A 1 -40.77 58.26 -14.43
C MET A 1 -40.01 56.99 -14.75
N SER A 2 -39.02 57.06 -15.65
CA SER A 2 -37.94 56.06 -15.91
C SER A 2 -38.40 54.60 -16.16
N ASN A 3 -38.56 54.08 -17.37
CA ASN A 3 -37.66 53.98 -18.54
C ASN A 3 -36.40 53.11 -18.27
N ARG A 4 -36.29 51.99 -19.03
CA ARG A 4 -35.09 51.22 -19.40
C ARG A 4 -34.49 50.31 -18.29
N LEU A 5 -34.03 49.08 -18.51
CA LEU A 5 -33.67 48.32 -19.70
C LEU A 5 -33.48 46.84 -19.28
N LYS A 6 -34.10 45.92 -20.00
CA LYS A 6 -33.60 44.57 -20.39
C LYS A 6 -32.81 43.74 -19.35
N SER A 7 -33.37 42.59 -18.99
CA SER A 7 -32.84 41.31 -19.48
C SER A 7 -33.94 40.25 -19.31
N PHE A 8 -34.58 39.83 -20.39
CA PHE A 8 -34.35 38.51 -21.01
C PHE A 8 -34.28 37.38 -19.96
N ALA A 9 -35.05 36.31 -20.03
CA ALA A 9 -36.05 35.87 -20.97
C ALA A 9 -36.59 34.56 -20.38
N LEU A 10 -37.89 34.35 -20.59
CA LEU A 10 -38.47 33.09 -21.04
C LEU A 10 -38.13 31.80 -20.29
N ALA A 11 -39.21 31.23 -19.78
CA ALA A 11 -39.71 29.90 -20.14
C ALA A 11 -39.94 29.03 -18.91
N SER A 12 -41.06 29.31 -18.26
CA SER A 12 -41.87 28.25 -17.66
C SER A 12 -42.21 27.23 -18.77
N LEU A 13 -41.54 26.09 -18.76
CA LEU A 13 -42.14 24.85 -19.25
C LEU A 13 -42.02 23.82 -18.13
N VAL A 14 -43.19 23.42 -17.66
CA VAL A 14 -43.42 22.80 -16.36
C VAL A 14 -43.33 21.28 -16.52
N PHE A 15 -42.48 20.66 -15.69
CA PHE A 15 -42.77 19.43 -14.94
C PHE A 15 -42.97 18.12 -15.71
N SER A 16 -42.03 17.19 -15.53
CA SER A 16 -42.36 15.92 -14.86
C SER A 16 -41.11 15.14 -14.47
N LEU A 17 -41.02 14.86 -13.16
CA LEU A 17 -40.49 13.64 -12.55
C LEU A 17 -38.99 13.31 -12.75
N THR A 18 -38.18 13.60 -11.74
CA THR A 18 -37.84 12.60 -10.70
C THR A 18 -37.10 13.25 -9.54
N CYS A 19 -37.70 13.09 -8.36
CA CYS A 19 -37.08 12.80 -7.06
C CYS A 19 -35.74 13.48 -6.71
N GLY A 20 -35.80 14.38 -5.73
CA GLY A 20 -34.62 14.95 -5.10
C GLY A 20 -33.85 13.94 -4.25
N VAL A 21 -32.53 14.01 -4.32
CA VAL A 21 -31.62 13.75 -3.19
C VAL A 21 -30.44 14.72 -3.36
N GLY A 22 -30.14 15.45 -2.28
CA GLY A 22 -29.22 16.57 -2.26
C GLY A 22 -27.82 16.27 -2.78
N LEU A 23 -27.39 17.09 -3.73
CA LEU A 23 -26.02 17.17 -4.21
C LEU A 23 -25.21 18.03 -3.22
N ALA A 24 -24.76 17.41 -2.11
CA ALA A 24 -23.87 18.04 -1.13
C ALA A 24 -22.91 17.01 -0.48
N ALA A 25 -22.47 15.99 -1.23
CA ALA A 25 -21.58 14.94 -0.74
C ALA A 25 -20.26 14.80 -1.53
N SER A 26 -19.96 15.73 -2.44
CA SER A 26 -18.82 15.59 -3.37
C SER A 26 -17.49 16.11 -2.82
N ASP A 27 -17.49 17.10 -1.91
CA ASP A 27 -16.24 17.72 -1.42
C ASP A 27 -15.54 16.93 -0.30
N VAL A 28 -16.29 16.25 0.57
CA VAL A 28 -15.71 15.50 1.70
C VAL A 28 -15.15 14.15 1.25
N VAL A 29 -15.85 13.45 0.35
CA VAL A 29 -15.40 12.17 -0.20
C VAL A 29 -14.12 12.37 -0.99
N VAL A 30 -14.05 13.41 -1.84
CA VAL A 30 -12.85 13.72 -2.64
C VAL A 30 -11.66 14.09 -1.75
N LYS A 31 -11.83 14.92 -0.71
CA LYS A 31 -10.75 15.25 0.24
C LYS A 31 -10.27 14.03 1.03
N HIS A 32 -11.18 13.17 1.48
CA HIS A 32 -10.83 11.95 2.21
C HIS A 32 -10.09 10.95 1.31
N THR A 33 -10.53 10.75 0.06
CA THR A 33 -9.83 9.88 -0.90
C THR A 33 -8.46 10.42 -1.32
N LEU A 34 -8.30 11.73 -1.53
CA LEU A 34 -7.02 12.32 -1.91
C LEU A 34 -5.98 12.23 -0.77
N ALA A 35 -6.43 12.37 0.48
CA ALA A 35 -5.59 12.18 1.66
C ALA A 35 -5.17 10.72 1.85
N GLN A 36 -6.06 9.75 1.61
CA GLN A 36 -5.71 8.33 1.66
C GLN A 36 -4.78 7.89 0.53
N THR A 37 -4.96 8.42 -0.70
CA THR A 37 -4.08 8.08 -1.81
C THR A 37 -2.69 8.68 -1.65
N ALA A 38 -2.57 9.92 -1.17
CA ALA A 38 -1.28 10.57 -0.92
C ALA A 38 -0.53 9.92 0.27
N ALA A 39 -1.24 9.62 1.37
CA ALA A 39 -0.63 8.90 2.50
C ALA A 39 -0.18 7.48 2.10
N SER A 40 -0.89 6.82 1.17
CA SER A 40 -0.51 5.50 0.65
C SER A 40 0.71 5.53 -0.27
N SER A 41 0.90 6.59 -1.06
CA SER A 41 2.08 6.74 -1.93
C SER A 41 3.33 7.04 -1.12
N ASP A 42 3.22 7.88 -0.09
CA ASP A 42 4.35 8.28 0.74
C ASP A 42 4.86 7.10 1.57
N GLY A 43 3.94 6.32 2.17
CA GLY A 43 4.30 5.12 2.92
C GLY A 43 4.92 4.02 2.04
N LYS A 44 4.47 3.90 0.78
CA LYS A 44 5.04 2.92 -0.16
C LYS A 44 6.49 3.26 -0.52
N ALA A 45 6.75 4.53 -0.84
CA ALA A 45 8.09 5.03 -1.16
C ALA A 45 9.03 4.93 0.04
N GLU A 46 8.56 5.25 1.26
CA GLU A 46 9.32 5.06 2.49
C GLU A 46 9.72 3.59 2.68
N ALA A 47 8.77 2.67 2.53
CA ALA A 47 9.04 1.24 2.66
C ALA A 47 10.00 0.73 1.58
N ASP A 48 9.96 1.26 0.35
CA ASP A 48 10.88 0.86 -0.73
C ASP A 48 12.30 1.31 -0.39
N LYS A 49 12.46 2.54 0.09
CA LYS A 49 13.75 3.05 0.53
C LYS A 49 14.32 2.24 1.69
N LEU A 50 13.53 2.01 2.74
CA LEU A 50 13.93 1.20 3.89
C LEU A 50 14.28 -0.23 3.48
N PHE A 51 13.57 -0.81 2.52
CA PHE A 51 13.88 -2.13 1.99
C PHE A 51 15.27 -2.14 1.35
N GLN A 52 15.59 -1.15 0.50
CA GLN A 52 16.93 -1.03 -0.09
C GLN A 52 18.01 -0.86 0.98
N ASP A 53 17.76 -0.05 2.01
CA ASP A 53 18.70 0.12 3.13
C ASP A 53 18.93 -1.20 3.87
N GLY A 54 17.88 -1.98 4.11
CA GLY A 54 17.96 -3.32 4.71
C GLY A 54 18.81 -4.28 3.85
N VAL A 55 18.64 -4.25 2.53
CA VAL A 55 19.47 -5.05 1.60
C VAL A 55 20.94 -4.65 1.68
N GLN A 56 21.26 -3.35 1.72
CA GLN A 56 22.64 -2.91 1.86
C GLN A 56 23.25 -3.31 3.20
N GLN A 57 22.49 -3.20 4.30
CA GLN A 57 22.93 -3.64 5.62
C GLN A 57 23.23 -5.14 5.64
N PHE A 58 22.34 -5.96 5.06
CA PHE A 58 22.55 -7.40 4.93
C PHE A 58 23.84 -7.72 4.16
N ARG A 59 24.06 -7.07 3.02
CA ARG A 59 25.27 -7.26 2.20
C ARG A 59 26.56 -6.85 2.91
N ARG A 60 26.49 -5.93 3.88
CA ARG A 60 27.60 -5.50 4.73
C ARG A 60 27.83 -6.40 5.94
N GLY A 61 26.96 -7.39 6.17
CA GLY A 61 27.01 -8.24 7.36
C GLY A 61 26.40 -7.60 8.62
N GLU A 62 25.72 -6.45 8.49
CA GLU A 62 25.01 -5.78 9.58
C GLU A 62 23.67 -6.49 9.90
N TYR A 63 23.69 -7.81 10.08
CA TYR A 63 22.48 -8.65 10.12
C TYR A 63 21.44 -8.25 11.19
N PRO A 64 21.82 -7.89 12.43
CA PRO A 64 20.84 -7.47 13.43
C PRO A 64 20.09 -6.19 13.03
N LYS A 65 20.79 -5.27 12.36
CA LYS A 65 20.21 -4.01 11.87
C LYS A 65 19.35 -4.24 10.63
N ALA A 66 19.78 -5.12 9.74
CA ALA A 66 18.99 -5.55 8.58
C ALA A 66 17.67 -6.18 9.04
N LEU A 67 17.70 -7.04 10.08
CA LEU A 67 16.51 -7.64 10.67
C LEU A 67 15.51 -6.58 11.16
N GLN A 68 15.97 -5.60 11.96
CA GLN A 68 15.11 -4.51 12.43
C GLN A 68 14.53 -3.70 11.27
N THR A 69 15.35 -3.39 10.26
CA THR A 69 14.92 -2.64 9.08
C THR A 69 13.84 -3.41 8.30
N TYR A 70 14.05 -4.72 8.05
CA TYR A 70 13.05 -5.53 7.35
C TYR A 70 11.76 -5.72 8.16
N GLN A 71 11.83 -5.83 9.49
CA GLN A 71 10.65 -5.84 10.34
C GLN A 71 9.85 -4.54 10.22
N ARG A 72 10.53 -3.39 10.15
CA ARG A 72 9.87 -2.10 9.91
C ARG A 72 9.22 -2.03 8.52
N VAL A 73 9.90 -2.50 7.49
CA VAL A 73 9.33 -2.60 6.13
C VAL A 73 8.08 -3.48 6.15
N LEU A 74 8.13 -4.63 6.83
CA LEU A 74 7.01 -5.55 6.95
C LEU A 74 5.78 -4.89 7.60
N GLU A 75 5.96 -4.13 8.67
CA GLU A 75 4.88 -3.36 9.31
C GLU A 75 4.23 -2.37 8.35
N ILE A 76 5.03 -1.61 7.60
CA ILE A 76 4.52 -0.62 6.65
C ILE A 76 3.77 -1.31 5.51
N ARG A 77 4.35 -2.36 4.91
CA ARG A 77 3.72 -3.11 3.81
C ARG A 77 2.42 -3.78 4.25
N ARG A 78 2.33 -4.26 5.50
CA ARG A 78 1.07 -4.74 6.09
C ARG A 78 0.00 -3.65 6.17
N LYS A 79 0.35 -2.45 6.65
CA LYS A 79 -0.57 -1.30 6.71
C LYS A 79 -1.07 -0.87 5.33
N LEU A 80 -0.20 -0.97 4.32
CA LEU A 80 -0.52 -0.63 2.93
C LEU A 80 -1.28 -1.76 2.19
N GLY A 81 -1.36 -2.96 2.77
CA GLY A 81 -1.93 -4.13 2.09
C GLY A 81 -1.08 -4.64 0.91
N ASP A 82 0.20 -4.29 0.85
CA ASP A 82 1.11 -4.71 -0.23
C ASP A 82 1.60 -6.16 -0.01
N LYS A 83 0.78 -7.13 -0.44
CA LYS A 83 1.08 -8.55 -0.30
C LYS A 83 2.40 -8.97 -0.93
N ALA A 84 2.77 -8.40 -2.09
CA ALA A 84 4.04 -8.72 -2.75
C ALA A 84 5.22 -8.25 -1.88
N GLY A 85 5.18 -6.99 -1.42
CA GLY A 85 6.20 -6.45 -0.53
C GLY A 85 6.27 -7.16 0.83
N ILE A 86 5.15 -7.64 1.37
CA ILE A 86 5.12 -8.47 2.58
C ILE A 86 5.89 -9.78 2.34
N GLY A 87 5.60 -10.49 1.24
CA GLY A 87 6.30 -11.73 0.89
C GLY A 87 7.80 -11.51 0.67
N GLN A 88 8.20 -10.37 0.11
CA GLN A 88 9.60 -10.00 -0.06
C GLN A 88 10.30 -9.70 1.28
N ALA A 89 9.67 -8.93 2.17
CA ALA A 89 10.23 -8.63 3.49
C ALA A 89 10.39 -9.89 4.35
N LEU A 90 9.37 -10.77 4.38
CA LEU A 90 9.44 -12.04 5.11
C LEU A 90 10.58 -12.93 4.58
N ASN A 91 10.75 -13.04 3.26
CA ASN A 91 11.84 -13.82 2.68
C ASN A 91 13.22 -13.35 3.17
N ASN A 92 13.44 -12.04 3.22
CA ASN A 92 14.69 -11.46 3.69
C ASN A 92 14.89 -11.63 5.21
N ILE A 93 13.82 -11.55 6.00
CA ILE A 93 13.86 -11.87 7.44
C ILE A 93 14.26 -13.34 7.65
N GLY A 94 13.69 -14.26 6.86
CA GLY A 94 14.04 -15.69 6.87
C GLY A 94 15.52 -15.92 6.61
N GLN A 95 16.08 -15.27 5.57
CA GLN A 95 17.50 -15.33 5.27
C GLN A 95 18.38 -14.82 6.42
N VAL A 96 17.97 -13.75 7.12
CA VAL A 96 18.71 -13.27 8.29
C VAL A 96 18.70 -14.31 9.42
N TYR A 97 17.57 -14.99 9.67
CA TYR A 97 17.52 -16.06 10.66
C TYR A 97 18.36 -17.28 10.26
N ASN A 98 18.44 -17.62 8.97
CA ASN A 98 19.36 -18.64 8.46
C ASN A 98 20.82 -18.28 8.79
N VAL A 99 21.22 -17.02 8.57
CA VAL A 99 22.57 -16.54 8.94
C VAL A 99 22.82 -16.68 10.45
N PHE A 100 21.81 -16.44 11.28
CA PHE A 100 21.89 -16.65 12.74
C PHE A 100 21.79 -18.11 13.18
N GLN A 101 21.73 -19.08 12.26
CA GLN A 101 21.56 -20.51 12.55
C GLN A 101 20.27 -20.81 13.34
N GLN A 102 19.27 -19.94 13.24
CA GLN A 102 17.95 -20.09 13.86
C GLN A 102 16.97 -20.69 12.85
N ASN A 103 17.26 -21.93 12.43
CA ASN A 103 16.59 -22.61 11.33
C ASN A 103 15.07 -22.74 11.54
N ASP A 104 14.64 -23.03 12.77
CA ASP A 104 13.21 -23.16 13.08
C ASP A 104 12.44 -21.86 12.84
N LYS A 105 13.03 -20.72 13.23
CA LYS A 105 12.43 -19.40 13.01
C LYS A 105 12.47 -19.01 11.54
N ALA A 106 13.57 -19.31 10.85
CA ALA A 106 13.67 -19.04 9.41
C ALA A 106 12.59 -19.82 8.65
N LEU A 107 12.40 -21.10 8.97
CA LEU A 107 11.37 -21.94 8.36
C LEU A 107 9.97 -21.39 8.59
N GLU A 108 9.63 -21.01 9.82
CA GLU A 108 8.33 -20.41 10.13
C GLU A 108 8.06 -19.15 9.28
N ILE A 109 9.05 -18.26 9.20
CA ILE A 109 8.95 -17.01 8.45
C ILE A 109 8.86 -17.26 6.94
N LEU A 110 9.67 -18.18 6.40
CA LEU A 110 9.65 -18.54 4.98
C LEU A 110 8.33 -19.23 4.59
N GLN A 111 7.74 -20.02 5.48
CA GLN A 111 6.40 -20.58 5.26
C GLN A 111 5.32 -19.48 5.15
N GLN A 112 5.39 -18.44 6.00
CA GLN A 112 4.50 -17.29 5.88
C GLN A 112 4.69 -16.56 4.54
N ALA A 113 5.93 -16.37 4.09
CA ALA A 113 6.22 -15.79 2.78
C ALA A 113 5.63 -16.64 1.65
N LEU A 114 5.80 -17.97 1.70
CA LEU A 114 5.31 -18.91 0.71
C LEU A 114 3.78 -18.90 0.58
N ILE A 115 3.06 -18.86 1.71
CA ILE A 115 1.60 -18.75 1.72
C ILE A 115 1.16 -17.50 0.95
N ILE A 116 1.76 -16.35 1.27
CA ILE A 116 1.41 -15.07 0.64
C ILE A 116 1.74 -15.06 -0.85
N ARG A 117 2.94 -15.55 -1.23
CA ARG A 117 3.36 -15.63 -2.65
C ARG A 117 2.42 -16.53 -3.46
N ARG A 118 1.95 -17.64 -2.87
CA ARG A 118 0.92 -18.51 -3.48
C ARG A 118 -0.44 -17.84 -3.60
N GLU A 119 -0.89 -17.11 -2.57
CA GLU A 119 -2.15 -16.36 -2.61
C GLU A 119 -2.20 -15.36 -3.77
N ILE A 120 -1.09 -14.66 -4.03
CA ILE A 120 -0.98 -13.68 -5.12
C ILE A 120 -0.52 -14.29 -6.44
N LYS A 121 -0.31 -15.61 -6.49
CA LYS A 121 0.20 -16.36 -7.65
C LYS A 121 1.56 -15.87 -8.17
N ASP A 122 2.41 -15.36 -7.28
CA ASP A 122 3.79 -14.95 -7.58
C ASP A 122 4.70 -16.19 -7.63
N ARG A 123 4.89 -16.72 -8.84
CA ARG A 123 5.68 -17.94 -9.08
C ARG A 123 7.18 -17.72 -9.00
N ALA A 124 7.65 -16.57 -9.48
CA ALA A 124 9.06 -16.21 -9.37
C ALA A 124 9.44 -16.11 -7.89
N GLY A 125 8.59 -15.43 -7.13
CA GLY A 125 8.79 -15.34 -5.70
C GLY A 125 8.66 -16.69 -4.98
N GLU A 126 7.68 -17.52 -5.31
CA GLU A 126 7.58 -18.87 -4.73
C GLU A 126 8.90 -19.65 -4.89
N GLY A 127 9.51 -19.57 -6.07
CA GLY A 127 10.83 -20.17 -6.34
C GLY A 127 11.92 -19.64 -5.41
N GLU A 128 12.07 -18.32 -5.29
CA GLU A 128 13.06 -17.70 -4.39
C GLU A 128 12.91 -18.19 -2.95
N THR A 129 11.68 -18.25 -2.43
CA THR A 129 11.41 -18.67 -1.04
C THR A 129 11.71 -20.13 -0.80
N LEU A 130 11.50 -21.01 -1.79
CA LEU A 130 11.83 -22.43 -1.68
C LEU A 130 13.33 -22.71 -1.73
N THR A 131 14.14 -21.76 -2.20
CA THR A 131 15.60 -21.86 -2.31
C THR A 131 16.37 -21.04 -1.26
N ALA A 132 15.67 -20.35 -0.36
CA ALA A 132 16.22 -19.38 0.60
C ALA A 132 16.83 -20.00 1.86
#